data_AF-A0A0A9EMK6-F1
#
_entry.id   AF-A0A0A9EMK6-F1
#
_cell.length_a   1.000
_cell.length_b   1.000
_cell.length_c   1.000
_cell.angle_alpha   90.00
_cell.angle_beta   90.00
_cell.angle_gamma   90.00
#
_symmetry.space_group_name_H-M   'P 1'
#
loop_
_entity.id
_entity.type
_entity.pdbx_description
1 polymer ?
#
loop_
_entity_poly.entity_id
_entity_poly.type
_entity_poly.pdbx_seq_one_letter_code
_entity_poly.pdbx_strand_id
1 'polypeptide(L)'
;MMKLGYVSRLHPRDHYNHSILSVIGYKPRDFAAQINLNTANMWGIVKSIVDVCMKLGEGKYVLVKDPLKPQVRLYEVPNDAFENDYVEEPLPEEEQVRPFAENVDATAQEMDAAAEAEATGATADGDADAVKTAEAAAV
;
A
#
# COMPACT_ATOMS: atom_id res chain seq x y z
N MET A 1 -4.55 23.68 -5.05
CA MET A 1 -4.60 23.10 -3.69
C MET A 1 -3.97 21.72 -3.79
N MET A 2 -2.98 21.42 -2.96
CA MET A 2 -2.34 20.09 -2.89
C MET A 2 -3.13 19.23 -1.91
N LYS A 3 -3.32 17.95 -2.18
CA LYS A 3 -4.01 17.02 -1.27
C LYS A 3 -3.04 15.94 -0.80
N LEU A 4 -3.02 15.66 0.50
CA LEU A 4 -2.24 14.60 1.12
C LEU A 4 -3.20 13.56 1.69
N GLY A 5 -3.07 12.32 1.25
CA GLY A 5 -3.83 11.18 1.76
C GLY A 5 -3.03 10.44 2.84
N TYR A 6 -3.69 10.13 3.95
CA TYR A 6 -3.14 9.28 5.00
C TYR A 6 -3.65 7.86 4.81
N VAL A 7 -2.73 6.96 4.48
CA VAL A 7 -2.99 5.53 4.26
C VAL A 7 -2.28 4.72 5.33
N SER A 8 -2.97 3.75 5.92
CA SER A 8 -2.39 2.80 6.87
C SER A 8 -2.62 1.38 6.40
N ARG A 9 -1.71 0.48 6.76
CA ARG A 9 -1.94 -0.96 6.66
C ARG A 9 -3.07 -1.38 7.60
N LEU A 10 -3.87 -2.36 7.19
CA LEU A 10 -4.91 -2.98 8.02
C LEU A 10 -4.28 -3.81 9.14
N HIS A 11 -3.22 -4.57 8.82
CA HIS A 11 -2.41 -5.28 9.80
C HIS A 11 -0.93 -4.92 9.61
N PRO A 12 -0.15 -4.63 10.67
CA PRO A 12 1.25 -4.19 10.52
C PRO A 12 2.16 -5.16 9.75
N ARG A 13 1.84 -6.46 9.80
CA ARG A 13 2.61 -7.53 9.13
C ARG A 13 2.14 -7.81 7.70
N ASP A 14 0.99 -7.28 7.30
CA ASP A 14 0.41 -7.48 5.98
C ASP A 14 0.63 -6.23 5.13
N HIS A 15 1.41 -6.37 4.05
CA HIS A 15 1.71 -5.29 3.11
C HIS A 15 0.78 -5.27 1.88
N TYR A 16 -0.21 -6.16 1.79
CA TYR A 16 -1.17 -6.14 0.69
C TYR A 16 -2.39 -5.28 1.02
N ASN A 17 -2.88 -5.39 2.26
CA ASN A 17 -4.14 -4.77 2.66
C ASN A 17 -3.94 -3.39 3.33
N HIS A 18 -4.45 -2.33 2.69
CA HIS A 18 -4.36 -0.95 3.16
C HIS A 18 -5.72 -0.24 3.20
N SER A 19 -5.91 0.66 4.16
CA SER A 19 -7.12 1.49 4.31
C SER A 19 -6.78 2.98 4.33
N ILE A 20 -7.60 3.80 3.67
CA ILE A 20 -7.49 5.27 3.65
C ILE A 20 -8.16 5.83 4.90
N LEU A 21 -7.43 6.62 5.69
CA LEU A 21 -7.94 7.22 6.93
C LEU A 21 -8.53 8.62 6.68
N SER A 22 -7.80 9.47 5.95
CA SER A 22 -8.20 10.85 5.71
C SER A 22 -7.45 11.48 4.54
N VAL A 23 -8.01 12.56 3.99
CA VAL A 23 -7.37 13.40 2.96
C VAL A 23 -7.41 14.86 3.41
N ILE A 24 -6.24 15.49 3.50
CA ILE A 24 -6.10 16.89 3.91
C ILE A 24 -5.65 17.75 2.72
N GLY A 25 -6.31 18.90 2.54
CA GLY A 25 -5.96 19.89 1.52
C GLY A 25 -5.07 21.00 2.07
N TYR A 26 -3.93 21.25 1.44
CA TYR A 26 -3.01 22.34 1.75
C TYR A 26 -2.88 23.33 0.59
N LYS A 27 -2.64 24.60 0.92
CA LYS A 27 -2.03 25.54 -0.02
C LYS A 27 -0.53 25.23 -0.09
N PRO A 28 0.07 25.03 -1.28
CA PRO A 28 1.47 24.65 -1.39
C PRO A 28 2.45 25.60 -0.68
N ARG A 29 2.16 26.91 -0.69
CA ARG A 29 2.98 27.92 0.02
C ARG A 29 2.97 27.73 1.54
N ASP A 30 1.80 27.48 2.12
CA ASP A 30 1.65 27.28 3.55
C ASP A 30 2.28 25.95 3.98
N PHE A 31 2.13 24.91 3.17
CA PHE A 31 2.79 23.62 3.40
C PHE A 31 4.32 23.73 3.35
N ALA A 32 4.88 24.45 2.37
CA ALA A 32 6.32 24.70 2.29
C ALA A 32 6.87 25.36 3.56
N ALA A 33 6.14 26.32 4.13
CA ALA A 33 6.51 26.93 5.40
C ALA A 33 6.46 25.93 6.57
N GLN A 34 5.46 25.03 6.61
CA GLN A 34 5.33 24.01 7.67
C GLN A 34 6.48 23.00 7.68
N ILE A 35 6.97 22.61 6.50
CA ILE A 35 8.13 21.70 6.39
C ILE A 35 9.48 22.43 6.43
N ASN A 36 9.49 23.70 6.81
CA ASN A 36 10.69 24.55 6.87
C ASN A 36 11.46 24.63 5.53
N LEU A 37 10.73 24.65 4.42
CA LEU A 37 11.30 24.76 3.08
C LEU A 37 11.40 26.23 2.66
N ASN A 38 12.62 26.74 2.58
CA ASN A 38 12.88 28.10 2.09
C ASN A 38 13.04 28.11 0.56
N THR A 39 12.10 28.74 -0.14
CA THR A 39 12.08 28.83 -1.61
C THR A 39 13.26 29.60 -2.19
N ALA A 40 13.79 30.61 -1.48
CA ALA A 40 14.98 31.34 -1.92
C ALA A 40 16.22 30.45 -1.86
N ASN A 41 16.38 29.66 -0.78
CA ASN A 41 17.47 28.71 -0.64
C ASN A 41 17.40 27.60 -1.71
N MET A 42 16.19 27.08 -1.97
CA MET A 42 15.95 26.10 -3.03
C MET A 42 16.46 26.59 -4.39
N TRP A 43 16.06 27.80 -4.81
CA TRP A 43 16.51 28.36 -6.09
C TRP A 43 18.02 28.64 -6.11
N GLY A 44 18.61 29.03 -4.97
CA GLY A 44 20.06 29.18 -4.84
C GLY A 44 20.83 27.87 -5.10
N ILE A 45 20.35 26.77 -4.54
CA ILE A 45 20.95 25.43 -4.76
C ILE A 45 20.82 25.02 -6.23
N VAL A 46 19.64 25.19 -6.84
CA VAL A 46 19.42 24.87 -8.26
C VAL A 46 20.36 25.68 -9.15
N LYS A 47 20.46 26.99 -8.92
CA LYS A 47 21.38 27.85 -9.68
C LYS A 47 22.83 27.38 -9.54
N SER A 48 23.27 27.03 -8.32
CA SER A 48 24.63 26.54 -8.09
C SER A 48 24.92 25.25 -8.88
N ILE A 49 23.95 24.34 -9.00
CA ILE A 49 24.11 23.11 -9.80
C ILE A 49 24.21 23.46 -11.29
N VAL A 50 23.31 24.32 -11.79
CA VAL A 50 23.33 24.76 -13.20
C VAL A 50 24.64 25.48 -13.54
N ASP A 51 25.13 26.36 -12.65
CA ASP A 51 26.41 27.06 -12.83
C ASP A 51 27.61 26.10 -12.89
N VAL A 52 27.54 24.94 -12.23
CA VAL A 52 28.56 23.88 -12.35
C VAL A 52 28.40 23.15 -13.68
N CYS A 53 27.19 22.76 -14.06
CA CYS A 53 26.94 22.06 -15.32
C CYS A 53 27.33 22.90 -16.55
N MET A 54 27.13 24.22 -16.51
CA MET A 54 27.51 25.14 -17.61
C MET A 54 29.02 25.28 -17.82
N LYS A 55 29.83 24.86 -16.84
CA LYS A 55 31.31 24.87 -16.94
C LYS A 55 31.88 23.56 -17.46
N LEU A 56 31.06 22.52 -17.54
CA LEU A 56 31.46 21.19 -17.99
C LEU A 56 31.31 21.07 -19.51
N GLY A 57 32.06 20.16 -20.11
CA GLY A 57 31.96 19.87 -21.54
C GLY A 57 30.64 19.18 -21.88
N GLU A 58 30.29 19.18 -23.17
CA GLU A 58 29.14 18.43 -23.67
C GLU A 58 29.35 16.93 -23.43
N GLY A 59 28.36 16.28 -22.80
CA GLY A 59 28.46 14.86 -22.43
C GLY A 59 27.29 14.45 -21.53
N LYS A 60 27.28 13.17 -21.13
CA LYS A 60 26.30 12.64 -20.17
C LYS A 60 26.89 12.67 -18.76
N TYR A 61 26.10 13.12 -17.78
CA TYR A 61 26.51 13.22 -16.38
C TYR A 61 25.46 12.66 -15.42
N VAL A 62 25.89 12.17 -14.26
CA VAL A 62 25.04 11.64 -13.19
C VAL A 62 25.31 12.38 -11.88
N LEU A 63 24.24 12.91 -11.29
CA LEU A 63 24.26 13.51 -9.95
C LEU A 63 23.84 12.46 -8.91
N VAL A 64 24.77 12.05 -8.05
CA VAL A 64 24.54 11.01 -7.04
C VAL A 64 24.68 11.57 -5.63
N LYS A 65 23.73 11.26 -4.75
CA LYS A 65 23.84 11.50 -3.31
C LYS A 65 24.64 10.37 -2.68
N ASP A 66 25.71 10.72 -1.96
CA ASP A 66 26.55 9.75 -1.25
C ASP A 66 25.74 9.05 -0.14
N PRO A 67 25.70 7.71 -0.09
CA PRO A 67 24.88 6.98 0.87
C PRO A 67 25.36 7.19 2.32
N LEU A 68 26.68 7.29 2.54
CA LEU A 68 27.26 7.44 3.87
C LEU A 68 27.39 8.90 4.29
N LYS A 69 27.78 9.77 3.35
CA LYS A 69 28.06 11.19 3.64
C LYS A 69 26.92 12.07 3.13
N PRO A 70 26.58 13.17 3.82
CA PRO A 70 25.59 14.14 3.33
C PRO A 70 26.19 15.03 2.24
N GLN A 71 26.65 14.43 1.14
CA GLN A 71 27.28 15.11 0.01
C GLN A 71 26.65 14.62 -1.30
N VAL A 72 26.58 15.51 -2.28
CA VAL A 72 26.18 15.18 -3.65
C VAL A 72 27.41 15.29 -4.56
N ARG A 73 27.58 14.35 -5.48
CA ARG A 73 28.70 14.24 -6.41
C ARG A 73 28.19 14.17 -7.84
N LEU A 74 28.95 14.76 -8.76
CA LEU A 74 28.68 14.73 -10.19
C LEU A 74 29.73 13.87 -10.87
N TYR A 75 29.28 12.89 -11.65
CA TYR A 75 30.13 11.97 -12.40
C TYR A 75 29.85 12.14 -13.90
N GLU A 76 30.91 12.17 -14.70
CA GLU A 76 30.80 12.01 -16.15
C GLU A 76 30.64 10.53 -16.46
N VAL A 77 29.73 10.20 -17.37
CA VAL A 77 29.49 8.82 -17.80
C VAL A 77 29.65 8.70 -19.32
N PRO A 78 30.07 7.54 -19.83
CA PRO A 78 30.12 7.31 -21.27
C PRO A 78 28.77 7.57 -21.94
N ASN A 79 28.80 7.95 -23.21
CA ASN A 79 27.56 8.21 -23.97
C ASN A 79 26.65 6.97 -24.04
N ASP A 80 27.20 5.76 -23.94
CA ASP A 80 26.43 4.50 -23.97
C ASP A 80 25.83 4.09 -22.60
N ALA A 81 26.08 4.85 -21.53
CA ALA A 81 25.76 4.43 -20.16
C ALA A 81 24.26 4.20 -19.86
N PHE A 82 23.36 4.73 -20.69
CA PHE A 82 21.92 4.61 -20.53
C PHE A 82 21.23 3.92 -21.72
N GLU A 83 22.00 3.42 -22.68
CA GLU A 83 21.47 2.86 -23.93
C GLU A 83 21.32 1.34 -23.89
N ASN A 84 21.45 0.71 -22.70
CA ASN A 84 21.21 -0.71 -22.54
C ASN A 84 19.72 -1.02 -22.30
N ASP A 85 19.18 -1.80 -23.26
CA ASP A 85 17.84 -2.33 -23.37
C ASP A 85 17.30 -2.94 -22.06
N TYR A 86 16.35 -2.26 -21.42
CA TYR A 86 15.48 -2.91 -20.45
C TYR A 86 14.55 -3.85 -21.23
N VAL A 87 14.99 -5.10 -21.42
CA VAL A 87 14.06 -6.21 -21.55
C VAL A 87 13.40 -6.33 -20.18
N GLU A 88 12.25 -5.69 -20.04
CA GLU A 88 11.36 -5.88 -18.90
C GLU A 88 10.97 -7.36 -18.90
N GLU A 89 11.72 -8.18 -18.15
CA GLU A 89 11.38 -9.57 -17.92
C GLU A 89 9.97 -9.58 -17.33
N PRO A 90 8.99 -10.22 -17.99
CA PRO A 90 7.63 -10.26 -17.50
C PRO A 90 7.64 -10.80 -16.07
N LEU A 91 7.17 -9.98 -15.12
CA LEU A 91 7.06 -10.41 -13.72
C LEU A 91 6.27 -11.73 -13.67
N PRO A 92 6.76 -12.75 -12.95
CA PRO A 92 6.03 -14.00 -12.77
C PRO A 92 4.63 -13.70 -12.24
N GLU A 93 3.63 -14.40 -12.77
CA GLU A 93 2.19 -14.14 -12.55
C GLU A 93 1.78 -14.09 -11.06
N GLU A 94 2.60 -14.63 -10.16
CA GLU A 94 2.38 -14.66 -8.72
C GLU A 94 2.57 -13.29 -8.01
N GLU A 95 3.34 -12.37 -8.60
CA GLU A 95 3.56 -11.01 -8.06
C GLU A 95 2.71 -9.95 -8.78
N GLN A 96 1.96 -10.35 -9.82
CA GLN A 96 0.98 -9.47 -10.44
C GLN A 96 -0.14 -9.20 -9.43
N VAL A 97 -0.32 -7.93 -9.08
CA VAL A 97 -1.45 -7.47 -8.28
C VAL A 97 -2.71 -7.88 -9.03
N ARG A 98 -3.45 -8.86 -8.48
CA ARG A 98 -4.75 -9.28 -9.02
C ARG A 98 -5.56 -8.01 -9.29
N PRO A 99 -5.96 -7.72 -10.54
CA PRO A 99 -6.91 -6.65 -10.79
C PRO A 99 -8.09 -6.89 -9.87
N PHE A 100 -8.54 -5.85 -9.17
CA PHE A 100 -9.70 -5.92 -8.27
C PHE A 100 -10.86 -6.51 -9.09
N ALA A 101 -11.14 -7.80 -8.90
CA ALA A 101 -12.15 -8.48 -9.68
C ALA A 101 -13.48 -7.82 -9.33
N GLU A 102 -14.13 -7.28 -10.34
CA GLU A 102 -15.43 -6.63 -10.29
C GLU A 102 -16.55 -7.69 -10.11
N ASN A 103 -16.39 -8.58 -9.13
CA ASN A 103 -17.36 -9.62 -8.78
C ASN A 103 -17.55 -9.63 -7.25
N VAL A 104 -18.03 -8.50 -6.72
CA VAL A 104 -18.39 -8.35 -5.31
C VAL A 104 -19.59 -9.26 -4.94
N ASP A 105 -20.35 -9.72 -5.92
CA ASP A 105 -21.61 -10.45 -5.70
C ASP A 105 -21.42 -11.95 -5.37
N ALA A 106 -20.35 -12.60 -5.85
CA ALA A 106 -20.15 -14.04 -5.64
C ALA A 106 -19.79 -14.37 -4.18
N THR A 107 -18.89 -13.56 -3.59
CA THR A 107 -18.46 -13.74 -2.19
C THR A 107 -19.58 -13.43 -1.19
N ALA A 108 -20.50 -12.51 -1.54
CA ALA A 108 -21.67 -12.21 -0.71
C ALA A 108 -22.66 -13.39 -0.68
N GLN A 109 -22.90 -14.03 -1.83
CA GLN A 109 -23.76 -15.21 -1.93
C GLN A 109 -23.19 -16.44 -1.21
N GLU A 110 -21.87 -16.62 -1.21
CA GLU A 110 -21.23 -17.72 -0.47
C GLU A 110 -21.31 -17.51 1.05
N MET A 111 -21.27 -16.27 1.53
CA MET A 111 -21.39 -15.95 2.95
C MET A 111 -22.84 -16.03 3.46
N ASP A 112 -23.84 -15.62 2.67
CA ASP A 112 -25.26 -15.76 3.02
C ASP A 112 -25.70 -17.23 3.06
N ALA A 113 -25.24 -18.06 2.11
CA ALA A 113 -25.56 -19.49 2.09
C ALA A 113 -24.98 -20.25 3.29
N ALA A 114 -23.78 -19.86 3.77
CA ALA A 114 -23.19 -20.42 4.97
C ALA A 114 -23.97 -20.01 6.24
N ALA A 115 -24.47 -18.77 6.30
CA ALA A 115 -25.26 -18.28 7.43
C ALA A 115 -26.65 -18.95 7.53
N GLU A 116 -27.31 -19.23 6.40
CA GLU A 116 -28.60 -19.97 6.39
C GLU A 116 -28.45 -21.46 6.76
N ALA A 117 -27.31 -22.07 6.41
CA ALA A 117 -27.01 -23.46 6.79
C ALA A 117 -26.74 -23.60 8.30
N GLU A 118 -26.13 -22.61 8.94
CA GLU A 118 -25.92 -22.61 10.40
C GLU A 118 -27.22 -22.31 11.17
N ALA A 119 -28.11 -21.47 10.62
CA ALA A 119 -29.38 -21.13 11.26
C ALA A 119 -30.40 -22.29 11.27
N THR A 120 -30.31 -23.21 10.31
CA THR A 120 -31.24 -24.37 10.19
C THR A 120 -30.80 -25.61 10.97
N GLY A 121 -29.59 -25.62 11.55
CA GLY A 121 -29.06 -26.72 12.36
C GLY A 121 -29.37 -26.65 13.86
N ALA A 122 -30.01 -25.60 14.36
CA ALA A 122 -30.14 -25.32 15.81
C ALA A 122 -31.53 -25.57 16.43
N THR A 123 -32.45 -26.27 15.76
CA THR A 123 -33.79 -26.58 16.33
C THR A 123 -34.17 -28.04 16.19
N ALA A 124 -33.57 -28.91 17.01
CA ALA A 124 -34.16 -30.19 17.40
C ALA A 124 -33.51 -30.67 18.71
N ASP A 125 -34.12 -30.32 19.84
CA ASP A 125 -34.24 -31.19 21.02
C ASP A 125 -35.12 -30.48 22.06
N GLY A 126 -36.41 -30.81 22.03
CA GLY A 126 -37.35 -30.52 23.11
C GLY A 126 -37.85 -31.85 23.65
N ASP A 127 -37.42 -32.24 24.85
CA ASP A 127 -38.02 -33.34 25.61
C ASP A 127 -38.63 -32.78 26.89
N ALA A 128 -39.96 -32.88 26.98
CA ALA A 128 -40.77 -32.46 28.10
C ALA A 128 -41.12 -33.69 28.96
N ASP A 129 -40.78 -33.54 30.24
CA ASP A 129 -41.04 -34.42 31.38
C ASP A 129 -42.51 -34.89 31.48
N ALA A 130 -42.73 -36.21 31.60
CA ALA A 130 -43.98 -36.79 32.12
C ALA A 130 -43.71 -38.12 32.87
N VAL A 131 -43.73 -38.02 34.19
CA VAL A 131 -43.68 -39.07 35.23
C VAL A 131 -44.87 -40.05 35.14
N LYS A 132 -44.64 -41.39 35.20
CA LYS A 132 -44.92 -42.30 36.36
C LYS A 132 -45.10 -43.79 35.99
N THR A 133 -44.54 -44.63 36.88
CA THR A 133 -44.91 -46.01 37.29
C THR A 133 -44.69 -47.20 36.35
N ALA A 134 -43.67 -48.00 36.67
CA ALA A 134 -43.78 -49.46 36.70
C ALA A 134 -43.04 -49.98 37.95
N GLU A 135 -43.74 -50.85 38.65
CA GLU A 135 -43.54 -51.35 40.01
C GLU A 135 -42.52 -52.49 40.07
N ALA A 136 -41.77 -52.56 41.17
CA ALA A 136 -40.86 -53.65 41.48
C ALA A 136 -41.58 -54.83 42.15
N ALA A 137 -41.15 -56.04 41.79
CA ALA A 137 -41.14 -57.26 42.60
C ALA A 137 -42.48 -57.79 43.18
N ALA A 138 -42.86 -58.98 42.75
CA ALA A 138 -43.55 -59.92 43.63
C ALA A 138 -42.76 -61.22 43.71
N VAL A 139 -42.76 -61.79 44.91
CA VAL A 139 -42.68 -63.24 45.14
C VAL A 139 -43.66 -63.96 44.22
#